data_AF-A0A2I8VI34-F1
#
_entry.id   AF-A0A2I8VI34-F1
#
_cell.length_a   1.000
_cell.length_b   1.000
_cell.length_c   1.000
_cell.angle_alpha   90.00
_cell.angle_beta   90.00
_cell.angle_gamma   90.00
#
_symmetry.space_group_name_H-M   'P 1'
#
loop_
_entity.id
_entity.type
_entity.pdbx_description
1 polymer ?
#
loop_
_entity_poly.entity_id
_entity_poly.type
_entity_poly.pdbx_seq_one_letter_code
_entity_poly.pdbx_strand_id
1 'polypeptide(L)' 'MLDNTDAVERRTATALCRSGASADKPFCDGTHVSVGFENGDGV' A
#
# COMPACT_ATOMS: atom_id res chain seq x y z
N MET A 1 13.76 5.06 33.77
CA MET A 1 12.50 5.26 33.02
C MET A 1 12.69 4.50 31.73
N LEU A 2 11.82 3.54 31.42
CA LEU A 2 11.96 2.67 30.25
C LEU A 2 11.53 3.48 29.03
N ASP A 3 12.48 3.99 28.27
CA ASP A 3 12.25 4.70 27.02
C ASP A 3 11.72 3.67 26.03
N ASN A 4 10.41 3.72 25.81
CA ASN A 4 9.68 2.88 24.89
C ASN A 4 10.13 3.23 23.45
N THR A 5 11.32 2.77 23.07
CA THR A 5 11.81 2.75 21.70
C THR A 5 11.15 1.56 21.02
N ASP A 6 9.84 1.67 20.79
CA ASP A 6 9.12 0.76 19.93
C ASP A 6 9.71 0.92 18.52
N ALA A 7 10.40 -0.12 18.06
CA ALA A 7 11.09 -0.11 16.77
C ALA A 7 10.05 -0.02 15.65
N VAL A 8 9.73 1.21 15.24
CA VAL A 8 8.82 1.46 14.12
C VAL A 8 9.54 1.07 12.83
N GLU A 9 9.27 -0.16 12.38
CA GLU A 9 9.73 -0.70 11.11
C GLU A 9 9.19 0.13 9.94
N ARG A 10 10.03 1.00 9.37
CA ARG A 10 9.66 1.82 8.20
C ARG A 10 9.74 0.97 6.94
N ARG A 11 8.58 0.60 6.39
CA ARG A 11 8.50 0.03 5.05
C ARG A 11 8.85 1.11 4.03
N THR A 12 9.89 0.88 3.23
CA THR A 12 10.38 1.81 2.20
C THR A 12 9.49 1.88 0.97
N ALA A 13 8.64 0.86 0.75
CA ALA A 13 7.68 0.82 -0.33
C ALA A 13 6.34 0.31 0.20
N THR A 14 5.26 1.00 -0.16
CA THR A 14 3.89 0.60 0.14
C THR A 14 3.05 0.87 -1.09
N ALA A 15 2.38 -0.16 -1.61
CA ALA A 15 1.45 -0.02 -2.73
C ALA A 15 0.09 0.42 -2.19
N LEU A 16 -0.31 1.66 -2.48
CA LEU A 16 -1.62 2.19 -2.10
C LEU A 16 -2.66 1.86 -3.17
N CYS A 17 -3.83 1.40 -2.74
CA CYS A 17 -4.95 1.18 -3.65
C CYS A 17 -5.60 2.52 -4.03
N ARG A 18 -5.34 2.98 -5.25
CA ARG A 18 -6.08 4.11 -5.84
C ARG A 18 -7.27 3.68 -6.72
N SER A 19 -7.38 2.39 -7.06
CA SER A 19 -8.40 1.85 -7.96
C SER A 19 -9.79 1.70 -7.35
N GLY A 20 -9.92 1.76 -6.01
CA GLY A 20 -11.17 1.53 -5.28
C GLY A 20 -11.65 0.07 -5.24
N ALA A 21 -11.02 -0.82 -6.01
CA ALA A 21 -11.38 -2.23 -6.15
C ALA A 21 -10.63 -3.18 -5.19
N SER A 22 -9.59 -2.72 -4.50
CA SER A 22 -8.87 -3.54 -3.51
C SER A 22 -9.78 -3.89 -2.33
N ALA A 23 -9.70 -5.14 -1.87
CA ALA A 23 -10.34 -5.56 -0.62
C ALA A 23 -9.56 -5.07 0.61
N ASP A 24 -8.24 -4.97 0.50
CA ASP A 24 -7.31 -4.60 1.57
C ASP A 24 -6.98 -3.10 1.58
N LYS A 25 -8.01 -2.24 1.47
CA LYS A 25 -7.81 -0.77 1.53
C LYS A 25 -7.19 -0.40 2.89
N PRO A 26 -6.20 0.53 2.93
CA PRO A 26 -5.70 1.41 1.88
C PRO A 26 -4.63 0.80 0.95
N PHE A 27 -4.31 -0.48 1.09
CA PHE A 27 -3.26 -1.17 0.34
C PHE A 27 -3.77 -1.80 -0.96
N CYS A 28 -2.86 -1.95 -1.91
CA CYS A 28 -3.13 -2.55 -3.21
C CYS A 28 -2.95 -4.07 -3.13
N ASP A 29 -4.02 -4.82 -3.38
CA ASP A 29 -4.02 -6.29 -3.40
C ASP A 29 -3.88 -6.87 -4.83
N GLY A 30 -3.51 -6.06 -5.82
CA GLY A 30 -3.40 -6.51 -7.22
C GLY A 30 -4.75 -6.59 -7.97
N THR A 31 -5.88 -6.40 -7.29
CA THR A 31 -7.22 -6.36 -7.90
C THR A 31 -7.36 -5.25 -8.96
N HIS A 32 -6.48 -4.24 -8.93
CA HIS A 32 -6.41 -3.21 -9.95
C HIS A 32 -6.22 -3.77 -11.36
N VAL A 33 -5.50 -4.89 -11.51
CA VAL A 33 -5.30 -5.56 -12.81
C VAL A 33 -6.62 -6.14 -13.33
N SER A 34 -7.39 -6.78 -12.44
CA SER A 34 -8.68 -7.39 -12.78
C SER A 34 -9.74 -6.37 -13.19
N VAL A 35 -9.67 -5.14 -12.66
CA VAL A 35 -10.57 -4.04 -13.05
C VAL A 35 -10.02 -3.17 -14.18
N GLY A 36 -8.85 -3.52 -14.74
CA GLY A 36 -8.21 -2.73 -15.80
C GLY A 36 -7.76 -1.34 -15.34
N PHE A 37 -7.51 -1.16 -14.05
CA PHE A 37 -7.08 0.11 -13.48
C PHE A 37 -5.55 0.17 -13.48
N GLU A 38 -5.00 1.00 -14.37
CA GLU A 38 -3.57 1.23 -14.48
C GLU A 38 -3.10 2.19 -13.37
N ASN A 39 -2.21 1.71 -12.51
CA ASN A 39 -1.52 2.58 -11.58
C ASN A 39 -0.45 3.33 -12.39
N GLY A 40 -0.68 4.63 -12.64
CA GLY A 40 0.21 5.48 -13.44
C GLY A 40 1.55 5.75 -12.76
N ASP A 41 2.36 4.72 -12.58
CA ASP A 41 3.72 4.75 -12.02
C ASP A 41 4.76 4.45 -13.12
N GLY A 42 4.40 4.69 -14.39
CA GLY A 42 5.27 4.55 -15.57
C GLY A 42 6.25 5.71 -15.76
N VAL A 43 7.12 5.95 -14.77
CA VAL A 43 8.31 6.82 -14.88
C VAL A 43 9.54 6.11 -14.31
#